data_AF-T0M8S9-F1
#
_entry.id   AF-T0M8S9-F1
#
_cell.length_a   1.000
_cell.length_b   1.000
_cell.length_c   1.000
_cell.angle_alpha   90.00
_cell.angle_beta   90.00
_cell.angle_gamma   90.00
#
_symmetry.space_group_name_H-M   'P 1'
#
loop_
_entity.id
_entity.type
_entity.pdbx_description
1 polymer ?
#
loop_
_entity_poly.entity_id
_entity_poly.type
_entity_poly.pdbx_seq_one_letter_code
_entity_poly.pdbx_strand_id
1 'polypeptide(L)'
;MGMDIAAYDPVKNDEAIRIAGGKYVSMEELFMNSDVIFVLAAFSGDSGGMIGKSHFGISKHGLLIVNTSRAQFINGPDLLDALREGQIGGYATDVFWHEPPEEEWEKEIASMDSVIVTPHIGAQTAEAQKRVARYTLQNLLDRIQVMKL
;
A
#
# COMPACT_ATOMS: atom_id res chain seq x y z
N MET A 1 17.60 8.71 3.85
CA MET A 1 18.12 7.33 3.92
C MET A 1 19.11 7.01 2.80
N GLY A 2 19.48 7.95 1.91
CA GLY A 2 20.47 7.68 0.85
C GLY A 2 20.00 6.72 -0.23
N MET A 3 18.69 6.50 -0.35
CA MET A 3 18.08 5.65 -1.37
C MET A 3 17.76 6.46 -2.62
N ASP A 4 17.87 5.84 -3.78
CA ASP A 4 17.36 6.37 -5.04
C ASP A 4 15.83 6.25 -5.08
N ILE A 5 15.14 7.35 -5.41
CA ILE A 5 13.68 7.40 -5.38
C ILE A 5 13.13 7.32 -6.81
N ALA A 6 12.33 6.28 -7.05
CA ALA A 6 11.52 6.12 -8.24
C ALA A 6 10.04 6.02 -7.84
N ALA A 7 9.14 6.61 -8.63
CA ALA A 7 7.71 6.60 -8.37
C ALA A 7 6.93 6.25 -9.63
N TYR A 8 5.80 5.57 -9.45
CA TYR A 8 4.77 5.43 -10.45
C TYR A 8 3.47 6.03 -9.91
N ASP A 9 2.82 6.87 -10.70
CA ASP A 9 1.48 7.38 -10.41
C ASP A 9 0.79 7.68 -11.76
N PRO A 10 -0.49 7.30 -11.95
CA PRO A 10 -1.28 7.74 -13.10
C PRO A 10 -1.36 9.26 -13.22
N VAL A 11 -1.30 9.98 -12.10
CA VAL A 11 -1.33 11.45 -12.02
C VAL A 11 0.00 11.94 -11.47
N LYS A 12 0.85 12.44 -12.36
CA LYS A 12 2.18 12.94 -11.98
C LYS A 12 2.10 14.27 -11.25
N ASN A 13 2.92 14.40 -10.21
CA ASN A 13 3.20 15.65 -9.53
C ASN A 13 4.71 15.95 -9.61
N ASP A 14 5.10 16.69 -10.64
CA ASP A 14 6.51 16.99 -10.94
C ASP A 14 7.21 17.78 -9.82
N GLU A 15 6.46 18.63 -9.10
CA GLU A 15 6.99 19.37 -7.96
C GLU A 15 7.33 18.44 -6.81
N ALA A 16 6.39 17.56 -6.44
CA ALA A 16 6.56 16.64 -5.33
C ALA A 16 7.73 15.67 -5.56
N ILE A 17 7.83 15.09 -6.76
CA ILE A 17 8.91 14.15 -7.09
C ILE A 17 10.27 14.86 -7.12
N ARG A 18 10.33 16.13 -7.57
CA ARG A 18 11.55 16.94 -7.54
C ARG A 18 11.98 17.26 -6.11
N ILE A 19 11.06 17.65 -5.24
CA ILE A 19 11.34 17.88 -3.80
C ILE A 19 11.86 16.60 -3.14
N ALA A 20 11.29 15.45 -3.51
CA ALA A 20 11.76 14.15 -3.03
C ALA A 20 13.14 13.76 -3.61
N GLY A 21 13.63 14.43 -4.65
CA GLY A 21 14.87 14.06 -5.34
C GLY A 21 14.75 12.78 -6.16
N GLY A 22 13.52 12.43 -6.58
CA GLY A 22 13.23 11.21 -7.33
C GLY A 22 12.88 11.46 -8.79
N LYS A 23 12.39 10.41 -9.45
CA LYS A 23 11.86 10.46 -10.82
C LYS A 23 10.62 9.59 -10.98
N TYR A 24 9.72 10.01 -11.87
CA TYR A 24 8.65 9.13 -12.33
C TYR A 24 9.19 8.11 -13.33
N VAL A 25 8.76 6.87 -13.18
CA VAL A 25 9.07 5.72 -14.04
C VAL A 25 7.79 4.98 -14.41
N SER A 26 7.87 4.02 -15.34
CA SER A 26 6.75 3.10 -15.57
C SER A 26 6.61 2.11 -14.40
N MET A 27 5.45 1.47 -14.25
CA MET A 27 5.28 0.42 -13.25
C MET A 27 6.22 -0.76 -13.49
N GLU A 28 6.45 -1.12 -14.76
CA GLU A 28 7.42 -2.15 -15.15
C GLU A 28 8.84 -1.79 -14.71
N GLU A 29 9.30 -0.56 -15.02
CA GLU A 29 10.61 -0.06 -14.60
C GLU A 29 10.74 0.00 -13.08
N LEU A 30 9.66 0.32 -12.36
CA LEU A 30 9.63 0.33 -10.91
C LEU A 30 9.92 -1.07 -10.35
N PHE A 31 9.23 -2.11 -10.83
CA PHE A 31 9.44 -3.48 -10.35
C PHE A 31 10.81 -4.04 -10.76
N MET A 32 11.29 -3.77 -11.97
CA MET A 32 12.59 -4.26 -12.43
C MET A 32 13.79 -3.71 -11.65
N ASN A 33 13.69 -2.47 -11.16
CA ASN A 33 14.85 -1.75 -10.63
C ASN A 33 14.82 -1.50 -9.11
N SER A 34 13.68 -1.71 -8.45
CA SER A 34 13.56 -1.44 -7.01
C SER A 34 14.06 -2.59 -6.15
N ASP A 35 14.72 -2.24 -5.03
CA ASP A 35 15.04 -3.19 -3.95
C ASP A 35 13.92 -3.20 -2.89
N VAL A 36 13.18 -2.10 -2.77
CA VAL A 36 12.03 -1.92 -1.89
C VAL A 36 10.93 -1.15 -2.63
N ILE A 37 9.69 -1.64 -2.57
CA ILE A 37 8.50 -0.93 -3.10
C ILE A 37 7.56 -0.59 -1.95
N PHE A 38 7.10 0.67 -1.92
CA PHE A 38 6.09 1.14 -0.98
C PHE A 38 4.80 1.45 -1.73
N VAL A 39 3.71 0.79 -1.35
CA VAL A 39 2.38 0.98 -1.96
C VAL A 39 1.63 2.06 -1.18
N LEU A 40 1.43 3.23 -1.81
CA LEU A 40 0.79 4.42 -1.22
C LEU A 40 -0.42 4.92 -2.03
N ALA A 41 -0.93 4.12 -2.96
CA ALA A 41 -1.98 4.53 -3.88
C ALA A 41 -3.37 4.59 -3.22
N ALA A 42 -4.23 5.48 -3.70
CA ALA A 42 -5.64 5.53 -3.32
C ALA A 42 -6.43 4.49 -4.14
N PHE A 43 -7.09 3.56 -3.46
CA PHE A 43 -7.82 2.48 -4.13
C PHE A 43 -9.13 3.00 -4.73
N SER A 44 -9.30 2.81 -6.04
CA SER A 44 -10.61 2.85 -6.71
C SER A 44 -11.09 1.42 -6.94
N GLY A 45 -12.41 1.20 -7.07
CA GLY A 45 -12.98 -0.14 -7.28
C GLY A 45 -12.36 -0.91 -8.48
N ASP A 46 -11.84 -0.18 -9.47
CA ASP A 46 -11.21 -0.74 -10.67
C ASP A 46 -9.72 -1.09 -10.48
N SER A 47 -9.12 -0.79 -9.31
CA SER A 47 -7.68 -0.98 -9.02
C SER A 47 -7.34 -2.35 -8.40
N GLY A 48 -8.31 -3.28 -8.35
CA GLY A 48 -8.16 -4.60 -7.74
C GLY A 48 -7.17 -5.49 -8.49
N GLY A 49 -6.21 -6.08 -7.77
CA GLY A 49 -5.24 -7.03 -8.34
C GLY A 49 -4.28 -6.42 -9.36
N MET A 50 -4.06 -5.10 -9.33
CA MET A 50 -3.17 -4.40 -10.25
C MET A 50 -1.73 -4.93 -10.16
N ILE A 51 -1.27 -5.28 -8.95
CA ILE A 51 0.03 -5.90 -8.70
C ILE A 51 -0.18 -7.42 -8.56
N GLY A 52 0.62 -8.22 -9.25
CA GLY A 52 0.46 -9.67 -9.28
C GLY A 52 1.60 -10.36 -10.02
N LYS A 53 1.36 -11.58 -10.50
CA LYS A 53 2.38 -12.50 -11.02
C LYS A 53 3.32 -11.88 -12.07
N SER A 54 2.80 -11.08 -13.01
CA SER A 54 3.62 -10.43 -14.04
C SER A 54 4.65 -9.46 -13.45
N HIS A 55 4.25 -8.68 -12.43
CA HIS A 55 5.09 -7.71 -11.75
C HIS A 55 6.13 -8.39 -10.86
N PHE A 56 5.72 -9.44 -10.14
CA PHE A 56 6.65 -10.21 -9.32
C PHE A 56 7.69 -10.93 -10.19
N GLY A 57 7.28 -11.52 -11.31
CA GLY A 57 8.19 -12.25 -12.20
C GLY A 57 9.29 -11.41 -12.85
N ILE A 58 9.08 -10.10 -13.02
CA ILE A 58 10.09 -9.17 -13.58
C ILE A 58 10.91 -8.46 -12.49
N SER A 59 10.57 -8.65 -11.22
CA SER A 59 11.23 -7.96 -10.11
C SER A 59 12.60 -8.52 -9.80
N LYS A 60 13.40 -7.77 -9.05
CA LYS A 60 14.61 -8.32 -8.44
C LYS A 60 14.22 -9.44 -7.47
N HIS A 61 14.96 -10.54 -7.50
CA HIS A 61 14.80 -11.60 -6.52
C HIS A 61 15.07 -11.07 -5.11
N GLY A 62 14.19 -11.37 -4.16
CA GLY A 62 14.28 -10.86 -2.79
C GLY A 62 13.70 -9.44 -2.62
N LEU A 63 12.92 -8.93 -3.57
CA LEU A 63 12.25 -7.63 -3.46
C LEU A 63 11.45 -7.53 -2.16
N LEU A 64 11.58 -6.41 -1.44
CA LEU A 64 10.76 -6.11 -0.26
C LEU A 64 9.57 -5.23 -0.64
N ILE A 65 8.39 -5.56 -0.13
CA ILE A 65 7.17 -4.77 -0.36
C ILE A 65 6.61 -4.27 0.97
N VAL A 66 6.27 -2.99 1.02
CA VAL A 66 5.54 -2.38 2.13
C VAL A 66 4.20 -1.86 1.65
N ASN A 67 3.10 -2.22 2.31
CA ASN A 67 1.76 -1.78 1.95
C ASN A 67 1.01 -1.21 3.16
N THR A 68 0.68 0.08 3.10
CA THR A 68 -0.14 0.74 4.12
C THR A 68 -1.36 1.42 3.49
N SER A 69 -1.71 1.07 2.26
CA SER A 69 -2.85 1.65 1.56
C SER A 69 -4.06 0.72 1.59
N ARG A 70 -4.10 -0.29 0.72
CA ARG A 70 -5.16 -1.30 0.62
C ARG A 70 -4.56 -2.63 0.14
N ALA A 71 -4.97 -3.73 0.76
CA ALA A 71 -4.49 -5.06 0.37
C ALA A 71 -4.93 -5.43 -1.06
N GLN A 72 -6.10 -4.96 -1.49
CA GLN A 72 -6.71 -5.27 -2.78
C GLN A 72 -5.89 -4.78 -3.98
N PHE A 73 -4.89 -3.90 -3.82
CA PHE A 73 -3.96 -3.57 -4.90
C PHE A 73 -3.13 -4.78 -5.34
N ILE A 74 -2.89 -5.71 -4.44
CA ILE A 74 -2.06 -6.88 -4.66
C ILE A 74 -2.97 -8.10 -4.79
N ASN A 75 -2.73 -8.89 -5.84
CA ASN A 75 -3.30 -10.22 -5.94
C ASN A 75 -2.68 -11.11 -4.85
N GLY A 76 -3.48 -11.49 -3.85
CA GLY A 76 -3.04 -12.24 -2.69
C GLY A 76 -2.48 -13.63 -3.01
N PRO A 77 -3.17 -14.46 -3.81
CA PRO A 77 -2.63 -15.74 -4.26
C PRO A 77 -1.29 -15.62 -4.99
N ASP A 78 -1.15 -14.65 -5.90
CA ASP A 78 0.13 -14.41 -6.60
C ASP A 78 1.23 -13.98 -5.63
N LEU A 79 0.89 -13.19 -4.60
CA LEU A 79 1.85 -12.78 -3.56
C LEU A 79 2.30 -13.98 -2.72
N LEU A 80 1.37 -14.86 -2.33
CA LEU A 80 1.69 -16.06 -1.58
C LEU A 80 2.70 -16.93 -2.35
N ASP A 81 2.44 -17.18 -3.63
CA ASP A 81 3.35 -17.95 -4.47
C ASP A 81 4.72 -17.26 -4.59
N ALA A 82 4.75 -15.95 -4.83
CA ALA A 82 6.00 -15.20 -4.93
C ALA A 82 6.80 -15.14 -3.61
N LEU A 83 6.13 -15.13 -2.46
CA LEU A 83 6.76 -15.22 -1.13
C LEU A 83 7.34 -16.61 -0.90
N ARG A 84 6.60 -17.68 -1.25
CA ARG A 84 7.09 -19.08 -1.14
C ARG A 84 8.31 -19.33 -2.01
N GLU A 85 8.36 -18.74 -3.20
CA GLU A 85 9.48 -18.83 -4.14
C GLU A 85 10.66 -17.93 -3.76
N GLY A 86 10.50 -17.04 -2.78
CA GLY A 86 11.50 -16.04 -2.39
C GLY A 86 11.70 -14.91 -3.40
N GLN A 87 10.87 -14.87 -4.45
CA GLN A 87 10.87 -13.77 -5.42
C GLN A 87 10.56 -12.45 -4.71
N ILE A 88 9.54 -12.47 -3.83
CA ILE A 88 9.36 -11.43 -2.80
C ILE A 88 10.06 -11.91 -1.54
N GLY A 89 11.11 -11.19 -1.14
CA GLY A 89 11.92 -11.53 0.03
C GLY A 89 11.23 -11.21 1.36
N GLY A 90 10.26 -10.31 1.34
CA GLY A 90 9.44 -9.99 2.49
C GLY A 90 8.33 -8.99 2.20
N TYR A 91 7.28 -9.05 3.03
CA TYR A 91 6.10 -8.21 2.92
C TYR A 91 5.73 -7.61 4.28
N ALA A 92 5.77 -6.29 4.40
CA ALA A 92 5.30 -5.59 5.58
C ALA A 92 3.99 -4.88 5.27
N THR A 93 2.93 -5.12 6.05
CA THR A 93 1.62 -4.57 5.75
C THR A 93 0.86 -4.12 6.99
N ASP A 94 0.13 -3.02 6.86
CA ASP A 94 -0.86 -2.56 7.84
C ASP A 94 -2.31 -2.89 7.40
N VAL A 95 -2.46 -3.49 6.22
CA VAL A 95 -3.77 -3.78 5.60
C VAL A 95 -3.82 -5.21 5.13
N PHE A 96 -4.99 -5.83 5.19
CA PHE A 96 -5.21 -7.21 4.76
C PHE A 96 -6.50 -7.35 3.94
N TRP A 97 -6.65 -8.45 3.19
CA TRP A 97 -7.82 -8.64 2.32
C TRP A 97 -9.09 -8.81 3.16
N HIS A 98 -9.02 -9.66 4.17
CA HIS A 98 -9.94 -9.66 5.31
C HIS A 98 -9.21 -9.26 6.59
N GLU A 99 -9.86 -8.42 7.40
CA GLU A 99 -9.31 -7.92 8.65
C GLU A 99 -10.26 -8.31 9.79
N PRO A 100 -10.07 -9.48 10.45
CA PRO A 100 -8.91 -10.39 10.40
C PRO A 100 -8.89 -11.39 9.21
N PRO A 101 -7.75 -12.05 8.93
CA PRO A 101 -7.61 -13.07 7.87
C PRO A 101 -8.66 -14.20 7.96
N GLU A 102 -9.42 -14.41 6.89
CA GLU A 102 -10.49 -15.43 6.85
C GLU A 102 -10.11 -16.66 6.03
N GLU A 103 -9.50 -16.45 4.86
CA GLU A 103 -9.12 -17.52 3.93
C GLU A 103 -7.81 -18.21 4.34
N GLU A 104 -7.61 -19.47 3.94
CA GLU A 104 -6.41 -20.24 4.31
C GLU A 104 -5.13 -19.63 3.74
N TRP A 105 -5.17 -19.12 2.51
CA TRP A 105 -4.01 -18.45 1.91
C TRP A 105 -3.67 -17.13 2.64
N GLU A 106 -4.67 -16.43 3.18
CA GLU A 106 -4.47 -15.23 3.99
C GLU A 106 -3.80 -15.55 5.32
N LYS A 107 -4.30 -16.58 6.02
CA LYS A 107 -3.70 -17.05 7.27
C LYS A 107 -2.27 -17.53 7.06
N GLU A 108 -2.00 -18.19 5.94
CA GLU A 108 -0.66 -18.62 5.58
C GLU A 108 0.27 -17.41 5.44
N ILE A 109 -0.07 -16.43 4.58
CA ILE A 109 0.71 -15.19 4.42
C ILE A 109 0.97 -14.55 5.80
N ALA A 110 -0.07 -14.39 6.63
CA ALA A 110 0.06 -13.73 7.93
C ALA A 110 0.97 -14.46 8.93
N SER A 111 1.26 -15.75 8.69
CA SER A 111 2.10 -16.59 9.56
C SER A 111 3.52 -16.80 9.04
N MET A 112 3.86 -16.31 7.84
CA MET A 112 5.19 -16.46 7.27
C MET A 112 6.22 -15.58 8.01
N ASP A 113 7.41 -16.12 8.26
CA ASP A 113 8.51 -15.37 8.91
C ASP A 113 8.98 -14.15 8.10
N SER A 114 8.76 -14.16 6.79
CA SER A 114 9.07 -13.05 5.87
C SER A 114 7.98 -11.97 5.84
N VAL A 115 6.92 -12.11 6.64
CA VAL A 115 5.77 -11.22 6.64
C VAL A 115 5.60 -10.54 8.00
N ILE A 116 5.40 -9.23 7.97
CA ILE A 116 5.07 -8.41 9.14
C ILE A 116 3.68 -7.82 8.94
N VAL A 117 2.78 -8.04 9.89
CA VAL A 117 1.41 -7.53 9.84
C VAL A 117 1.12 -6.66 11.05
N THR A 118 0.55 -5.47 10.82
CA THR A 118 -0.08 -4.64 11.85
C THR A 118 -1.58 -4.48 11.59
N PRO A 119 -2.44 -4.41 12.63
CA PRO A 119 -3.88 -4.50 12.46
C PRO A 119 -4.53 -3.14 12.14
N HIS A 120 -4.26 -2.58 10.95
CA HIS A 120 -4.86 -1.34 10.44
C HIS A 120 -4.72 -0.16 11.41
N ILE A 121 -3.49 0.05 11.89
CA ILE A 121 -3.15 1.04 12.92
C ILE A 121 -2.47 2.30 12.37
N GLY A 122 -2.33 2.45 11.04
CA GLY A 122 -1.65 3.59 10.42
C GLY A 122 -2.22 4.96 10.80
N ALA A 123 -3.51 5.02 11.14
CA ALA A 123 -4.17 6.24 11.62
C ALA A 123 -4.33 6.30 13.15
N GLN A 124 -3.91 5.30 13.92
CA GLN A 124 -4.17 5.17 15.36
C GLN A 124 -3.15 5.94 16.22
N THR A 125 -2.96 7.22 15.90
CA THR A 125 -2.18 8.17 16.72
C THR A 125 -3.13 9.16 17.41
N ALA A 126 -2.75 9.66 18.60
CA ALA A 126 -3.57 10.60 19.36
C ALA A 126 -3.90 11.87 18.54
N GLU A 127 -2.93 12.35 17.77
CA GLU A 127 -3.05 13.53 16.92
C GLU A 127 -3.97 13.27 15.72
N ALA A 128 -3.85 12.11 15.07
CA ALA A 128 -4.72 11.75 13.95
C ALA A 128 -6.17 11.58 14.42
N GLN A 129 -6.41 10.83 15.50
CA GLN A 129 -7.74 10.61 16.06
C GLN A 129 -8.39 11.93 16.51
N LYS A 130 -7.61 12.85 17.11
CA LYS A 130 -8.09 14.20 17.44
C LYS A 130 -8.49 15.01 16.20
N ARG A 131 -7.69 14.94 15.12
CA ARG A 131 -8.02 15.60 13.84
C ARG A 131 -9.29 15.02 13.22
N VAL A 132 -9.43 13.70 13.19
CA VAL A 132 -10.63 13.01 12.69
C VAL A 132 -11.86 13.50 13.45
N ALA A 133 -11.84 13.46 14.79
CA ALA A 133 -12.96 13.93 15.61
C ALA A 133 -13.34 15.39 15.30
N ARG A 134 -12.34 16.27 15.16
CA ARG A 134 -12.57 17.67 14.82
C ARG A 134 -13.19 17.85 13.44
N TYR A 135 -12.65 17.19 12.41
CA TYR A 135 -13.15 17.32 11.05
C TYR A 135 -14.54 16.72 10.89
N THR A 136 -14.82 15.57 11.52
CA THR A 136 -16.16 14.98 11.51
C THR A 136 -17.19 15.92 12.13
N LEU A 137 -16.88 16.54 13.27
CA LEU A 137 -17.78 17.53 13.88
C LEU A 137 -17.97 18.76 12.99
N GLN A 138 -16.90 19.30 12.41
CA GLN A 138 -16.99 20.46 11.52
C GLN A 138 -17.88 20.15 10.31
N ASN A 139 -17.67 19.01 9.64
CA ASN A 139 -18.46 18.59 8.49
C ASN A 139 -19.95 18.45 8.84
N LEU A 140 -20.27 17.95 10.04
CA LEU A 140 -21.64 17.87 10.52
C LEU A 140 -22.27 19.25 10.71
N LEU A 141 -21.57 20.17 11.39
CA LEU A 141 -22.05 21.54 11.62
C LEU A 141 -22.27 22.29 10.31
N ASP A 142 -21.32 22.19 9.39
CA ASP A 142 -21.42 22.79 8.05
C ASP A 142 -22.65 22.26 7.31
N ARG A 143 -22.91 20.94 7.42
CA ARG A 143 -24.08 20.33 6.77
C ARG A 143 -25.39 20.79 7.39
N ILE A 144 -25.47 20.90 8.72
CA ILE A 144 -26.66 21.39 9.43
C ILE A 144 -26.96 22.85 9.02
N GLN A 145 -25.94 23.71 8.97
CA GLN A 145 -26.11 25.10 8.56
C GLN A 145 -26.65 25.24 7.13
N VAL A 146 -26.15 24.42 6.19
CA VAL A 146 -26.65 24.38 4.80
C VAL A 146 -28.10 23.87 4.73
N MET A 147 -28.49 22.96 5.62
CA MET A 147 -29.85 22.40 5.66
C MET A 147 -30.90 23.33 6.28
N LYS A 148 -30.51 24.45 6.92
CA LYS A 148 -31.41 25.39 7.62
C LYS A 148 -32.36 24.72 8.63
N LEU A 149 -31.85 23.72 9.36
CA LEU A 149 -32.48 23.25 10.61
C LEU A 149 -32.16 24.22 11.76
#